data_AF-A0A820BDA5-F1
#
_entry.id   AF-A0A820BDA5-F1
#
_cell.length_a   1.000
_cell.length_b   1.000
_cell.length_c   1.000
_cell.angle_alpha   90.00
_cell.angle_beta   90.00
_cell.angle_gamma   90.00
#
_symmetry.space_group_name_H-M   'P 1'
#
loop_
_entity.id
_entity.type
_entity.pdbx_description
1 polymer ?
#
loop_
_entity_poly.entity_id
_entity_poly.type
_entity_poly.pdbx_seq_one_letter_code
_entity_poly.pdbx_strand_id
1 'polypeptide(L)'
;MQSLPIECSFCNWIGFLKDYQEHLDQHHPNPICENCNQQYASVEKLKEHKISTCENIFGNCLLKDFGCHEQIHRHNILIHYSSEKHQNTLMNVLYRMKFQMENERNLLTQMNNDSLRSTSVVPVDINTVLFHELCEILEMSPNKLNISSINRQEQLNNALLQCQIKCPTLTLNFLESKISLQEINESLDEETANSISIQNDLTELKTTAENSQYVSYDGTFIWKITNVQEKMSK
;
A
#
# COMPACT_ATOMS: atom_id res chain seq x y z
N MET A 1 -24.80 -45.69 36.62
CA MET A 1 -24.85 -45.08 35.27
C MET A 1 -24.87 -46.21 34.26
N GLN A 2 -26.00 -46.47 33.61
CA GLN A 2 -26.09 -47.49 32.56
C GLN A 2 -25.42 -46.94 31.30
N SER A 3 -24.40 -47.62 30.80
CA SER A 3 -23.74 -47.29 29.53
C SER A 3 -24.74 -47.45 28.39
N LEU A 4 -24.76 -46.47 27.48
CA LEU A 4 -25.63 -46.51 26.30
C LEU A 4 -25.22 -47.67 25.37
N PRO A 5 -26.19 -48.43 24.84
CA PRO A 5 -25.92 -49.42 23.81
C PRO A 5 -25.49 -48.74 22.51
N ILE A 6 -24.50 -49.33 21.84
CA ILE A 6 -23.92 -48.88 20.58
C ILE A 6 -24.02 -50.03 19.57
N GLU A 7 -24.46 -49.68 18.37
CA GLU A 7 -24.49 -50.58 17.22
C GLU A 7 -23.19 -50.46 16.40
N CYS A 8 -22.65 -51.59 15.97
CA CYS A 8 -21.45 -51.61 15.15
C CYS A 8 -21.74 -51.10 13.74
N SER A 9 -20.92 -50.19 13.24
CA SER A 9 -21.08 -49.64 11.88
C SER A 9 -20.75 -50.64 10.76
N PHE A 10 -20.20 -51.81 11.10
CA PHE A 10 -19.70 -52.80 10.15
C PHE A 10 -20.42 -54.16 10.22
N CYS A 11 -21.25 -54.39 11.24
CA CYS A 11 -22.05 -55.61 11.39
C CYS A 11 -23.23 -55.41 12.35
N ASN A 12 -24.12 -56.40 12.45
CA ASN A 12 -25.34 -56.33 13.29
C ASN A 12 -25.08 -56.50 14.81
N TRP A 13 -23.87 -56.19 15.27
CA TRP A 13 -23.52 -56.30 16.69
C TRP A 13 -24.04 -55.08 17.46
N ILE A 14 -24.64 -55.33 18.63
CA ILE A 14 -25.10 -54.30 19.56
C ILE A 14 -24.52 -54.63 20.93
N GLY A 15 -23.81 -53.68 21.54
CA GLY A 15 -23.20 -53.87 22.85
C GLY A 15 -22.89 -52.54 23.53
N PHE A 16 -22.01 -52.54 24.52
CA PHE A 16 -21.69 -51.32 25.27
C PHE A 16 -20.37 -50.70 24.77
N LEU A 17 -20.22 -49.38 24.96
CA LEU A 17 -19.01 -48.64 24.55
C LEU A 17 -17.70 -49.26 25.07
N LYS A 18 -17.72 -49.86 26.26
CA LYS A 18 -16.55 -50.52 26.85
C LYS A 18 -16.05 -51.72 26.04
N ASP A 19 -16.97 -52.46 25.44
CA ASP A 19 -16.69 -53.69 24.70
C ASP A 19 -16.58 -53.42 23.20
N TYR A 20 -16.89 -52.20 22.76
CA TYR A 20 -16.92 -51.82 21.35
C TYR A 20 -15.53 -51.87 20.71
N GLN A 21 -14.49 -51.40 21.41
CA GLN A 21 -13.13 -51.44 20.88
C GLN A 21 -12.62 -52.87 20.73
N GLU A 22 -12.87 -53.73 21.74
CA GLU A 22 -12.50 -55.15 21.68
C GLU A 22 -13.25 -55.89 20.56
N HIS A 23 -14.54 -55.59 20.36
CA HIS A 23 -15.31 -56.11 19.23
C HIS A 23 -14.72 -55.70 17.88
N LEU A 24 -14.34 -54.43 17.71
CA LEU A 24 -13.72 -53.93 16.48
C LEU A 24 -12.40 -54.66 16.18
N ASP A 25 -11.55 -54.86 17.19
CA ASP A 25 -10.25 -55.51 17.02
C ASP A 25 -10.37 -57.03 16.73
N GLN A 26 -11.37 -57.71 17.31
CA GLN A 26 -11.57 -59.15 17.13
C GLN A 26 -12.33 -59.51 15.85
N HIS A 27 -13.34 -58.71 15.48
CA HIS A 27 -14.26 -59.04 14.39
C HIS A 27 -14.05 -58.22 13.12
N HIS A 28 -13.29 -57.11 13.21
CA HIS A 28 -12.94 -56.28 12.06
C HIS A 28 -11.42 -56.01 11.98
N PRO A 29 -10.57 -57.06 11.93
CA PRO A 29 -9.11 -56.89 11.89
C PRO A 29 -8.62 -56.23 10.58
N ASN A 30 -9.41 -56.32 9.50
CA ASN A 30 -9.07 -55.73 8.20
C ASN A 30 -10.19 -54.84 7.66
N PRO A 31 -10.45 -53.67 8.28
CA PRO A 31 -11.56 -52.83 7.86
C PRO A 31 -11.24 -52.17 6.50
N ILE A 32 -12.28 -52.04 5.68
CA ILE A 32 -12.19 -51.47 4.33
C ILE A 32 -12.70 -50.03 4.39
N CYS A 33 -11.99 -49.12 3.74
CA CYS A 33 -12.50 -47.77 3.53
C CYS A 33 -13.60 -47.78 2.47
N GLU A 34 -14.82 -47.42 2.83
CA GLU A 34 -15.99 -47.35 1.93
C GLU A 34 -15.77 -46.39 0.74
N ASN A 35 -14.86 -45.41 0.88
CA ASN A 35 -14.64 -44.38 -0.12
C ASN A 35 -13.54 -44.73 -1.14
N CYS A 36 -12.52 -45.50 -0.75
CA CYS A 36 -11.40 -45.85 -1.63
C CYS A 36 -11.17 -47.36 -1.77
N ASN A 37 -11.98 -48.19 -1.11
CA ASN A 37 -11.89 -49.65 -1.06
C ASN A 37 -10.52 -50.20 -0.60
N GLN A 38 -9.68 -49.38 0.04
CA GLN A 38 -8.41 -49.83 0.60
C GLN A 38 -8.63 -50.55 1.95
N GLN A 39 -7.93 -51.66 2.13
CA GLN A 39 -7.90 -52.43 3.37
C GLN A 39 -6.83 -51.89 4.32
N TYR A 40 -7.18 -51.74 5.59
CA TYR A 40 -6.26 -51.32 6.65
C TYR A 40 -6.05 -52.45 7.65
N ALA A 41 -4.93 -52.43 8.37
CA ALA A 41 -4.60 -53.44 9.37
C ALA A 41 -5.33 -53.27 10.71
N SER A 42 -6.06 -52.15 10.89
CA SER A 42 -6.88 -51.89 12.08
C SER A 42 -7.88 -50.77 11.81
N VAL A 43 -8.90 -50.67 12.66
CA VAL A 43 -9.91 -49.60 12.60
C VAL A 43 -9.30 -48.24 12.94
N GLU A 44 -8.28 -48.20 13.79
CA GLU A 44 -7.54 -46.98 14.11
C GLU A 44 -6.81 -46.43 12.88
N LYS A 45 -6.11 -47.28 12.12
CA LYS A 45 -5.47 -46.89 10.86
C LYS A 45 -6.49 -46.46 9.81
N LEU A 46 -7.66 -47.10 9.77
CA LEU A 46 -8.75 -46.64 8.90
C LEU A 46 -9.28 -45.26 9.32
N LYS A 47 -9.41 -44.98 10.62
CA LYS A 47 -9.81 -43.66 11.13
C LYS A 47 -8.77 -42.60 10.79
N GLU A 48 -7.49 -42.88 11.02
CA GLU A 48 -6.39 -41.99 10.61
C GLU A 48 -6.42 -41.75 9.10
N HIS A 49 -6.65 -42.78 8.29
CA HIS A 49 -6.81 -42.64 6.85
C HIS A 49 -8.00 -41.75 6.48
N LYS A 50 -9.17 -41.99 7.08
CA LYS A 50 -10.37 -41.18 6.85
C LYS A 50 -10.15 -39.71 7.26
N ILE A 51 -9.30 -39.41 8.24
CA ILE A 51 -9.05 -38.02 8.65
C ILE A 51 -7.95 -37.38 7.80
N SER A 52 -6.89 -38.10 7.48
CA SER A 52 -5.64 -37.51 6.99
C SER A 52 -5.30 -37.81 5.53
N THR A 53 -5.61 -39.00 5.01
CA THR A 53 -5.03 -39.48 3.74
C THR A 53 -6.02 -40.02 2.70
N CYS A 54 -7.31 -40.10 3.01
CA CYS A 54 -8.29 -40.57 2.03
C CYS A 54 -8.61 -39.52 0.95
N GLU A 55 -8.14 -39.79 -0.26
CA GLU A 55 -8.33 -38.94 -1.45
C GLU A 55 -9.79 -38.87 -1.92
N ASN A 56 -10.58 -39.90 -1.62
CA ASN A 56 -11.97 -40.03 -2.07
C ASN A 56 -13.00 -39.46 -1.09
N ILE A 57 -12.57 -38.82 -0.01
CA ILE A 57 -13.50 -38.16 0.91
C ILE A 57 -14.07 -36.91 0.28
N PHE A 58 -15.39 -36.79 0.40
CA PHE A 58 -16.11 -35.57 0.08
C PHE A 58 -16.01 -34.59 1.26
N GLY A 59 -15.46 -33.42 0.99
CA GLY A 59 -15.52 -32.27 1.88
C GLY A 59 -16.51 -31.25 1.34
N ASN A 60 -17.12 -30.47 2.23
CA ASN A 60 -17.81 -29.25 1.81
C ASN A 60 -16.77 -28.20 1.42
N CYS A 61 -17.08 -27.38 0.41
CA CYS A 61 -16.28 -26.19 0.11
C CYS A 61 -16.16 -25.29 1.35
N LEU A 62 -14.97 -24.77 1.63
CA LEU A 62 -14.74 -23.75 2.69
C LEU A 62 -15.43 -22.43 2.34
N LEU A 63 -15.74 -22.21 1.05
CA LEU A 63 -16.52 -21.07 0.59
C LEU A 63 -18.03 -21.32 0.61
N LYS A 64 -18.51 -22.29 1.41
CA LYS A 64 -19.94 -22.55 1.57
C LYS A 64 -20.72 -21.35 2.06
N ASP A 65 -20.18 -20.65 3.06
CA ASP A 65 -20.80 -19.45 3.61
C ASP A 65 -20.76 -18.26 2.63
N PHE A 66 -19.98 -18.39 1.56
CA PHE A 66 -19.88 -17.43 0.47
C PHE A 66 -20.60 -17.90 -0.82
N GLY A 67 -21.44 -18.93 -0.72
CA GLY A 67 -22.36 -19.36 -1.77
C GLY A 67 -21.94 -20.60 -2.57
N CYS A 68 -20.87 -21.31 -2.18
CA CYS A 68 -20.50 -22.58 -2.81
C CYS A 68 -21.05 -23.80 -2.06
N HIS A 69 -22.07 -24.44 -2.60
CA HIS A 69 -22.70 -25.61 -1.98
C HIS A 69 -22.19 -26.95 -2.54
N GLU A 70 -21.07 -26.94 -3.27
CA GLU A 70 -20.52 -28.14 -3.90
C GLU A 70 -19.82 -29.02 -2.86
N GLN A 71 -20.07 -30.32 -2.95
CA GLN A 71 -19.29 -31.35 -2.28
C GLN A 71 -18.16 -31.77 -3.20
N ILE A 72 -16.93 -31.64 -2.71
CA ILE A 72 -15.73 -31.79 -3.53
C ILE A 72 -14.90 -32.92 -2.95
N HIS A 73 -14.39 -33.78 -3.82
CA HIS A 73 -13.40 -34.75 -3.41
C HIS A 73 -12.12 -34.05 -2.97
N ARG A 74 -11.51 -34.53 -1.89
CA ARG A 74 -10.26 -33.96 -1.35
C ARG A 74 -9.15 -33.83 -2.40
N HIS A 75 -8.99 -34.78 -3.31
CA HIS A 75 -8.00 -34.70 -4.39
C HIS A 75 -8.32 -33.61 -5.44
N ASN A 76 -9.60 -33.25 -5.62
CA ASN A 76 -10.04 -32.21 -6.56
C ASN A 76 -10.18 -30.83 -5.91
N ILE A 77 -9.83 -30.70 -4.63
CA ILE A 77 -10.05 -29.45 -3.89
C ILE A 77 -9.25 -28.28 -4.49
N LEU A 78 -8.01 -28.53 -4.90
CA LEU A 78 -7.17 -27.50 -5.53
C LEU A 78 -7.74 -27.06 -6.87
N ILE A 79 -8.19 -28.01 -7.70
CA ILE A 79 -8.81 -27.73 -9.00
C ILE A 79 -10.10 -26.93 -8.83
N HIS A 80 -10.92 -27.31 -7.85
CA HIS A 80 -12.15 -26.59 -7.52
C HIS A 80 -11.85 -25.13 -7.11
N TYR A 81 -10.88 -24.91 -6.23
CA TYR A 81 -10.48 -23.56 -5.84
C TYR A 81 -9.79 -22.78 -6.96
N SER A 82 -9.17 -23.43 -7.94
CA SER A 82 -8.60 -22.77 -9.13
C SER A 82 -9.65 -22.21 -10.11
N SER A 83 -10.93 -22.53 -9.94
CA SER A 83 -11.99 -21.94 -10.77
C SER A 83 -12.12 -20.43 -10.55
N GLU A 84 -12.43 -19.69 -11.62
CA GLU A 84 -12.52 -18.21 -11.60
C GLU A 84 -13.50 -17.70 -10.53
N LYS A 85 -14.63 -18.37 -10.37
CA LYS A 85 -15.63 -18.03 -9.35
C LYS A 85 -15.06 -18.14 -7.93
N HIS A 86 -14.32 -19.20 -7.63
CA HIS A 86 -13.72 -19.40 -6.32
C HIS A 86 -12.52 -18.47 -6.10
N GLN A 87 -11.67 -18.28 -7.11
CA GLN A 87 -10.58 -17.31 -7.04
C GLN A 87 -11.10 -15.89 -6.75
N ASN A 88 -12.12 -15.42 -7.47
CA ASN A 88 -12.71 -14.10 -7.22
C ASN A 88 -13.33 -14.00 -5.82
N THR A 89 -13.99 -15.07 -5.35
CA THR A 89 -14.58 -15.11 -4.01
C THR A 89 -13.50 -15.10 -2.92
N LEU A 90 -12.46 -15.94 -3.05
CA LEU A 90 -11.31 -15.98 -2.16
C LEU A 90 -10.65 -14.61 -2.04
N MET A 91 -10.38 -13.97 -3.17
CA MET A 91 -9.78 -12.64 -3.22
C MET A 91 -10.65 -11.60 -2.51
N ASN A 92 -11.95 -11.57 -2.79
CA ASN A 92 -12.88 -10.65 -2.14
C ASN A 92 -12.96 -10.84 -0.63
N VAL A 93 -12.98 -12.10 -0.16
CA VAL A 93 -12.99 -12.42 1.28
C VAL A 93 -11.69 -11.99 1.94
N LEU A 94 -10.54 -12.31 1.34
CA LEU A 94 -9.24 -11.93 1.86
C LEU A 94 -9.04 -10.41 1.91
N TYR A 95 -9.49 -9.67 0.89
CA TYR A 95 -9.46 -8.20 0.93
C TYR A 95 -10.28 -7.64 2.08
N ARG A 96 -11.49 -8.17 2.31
CA ARG A 96 -12.34 -7.73 3.43
C ARG A 96 -11.71 -8.05 4.78
N MET A 97 -11.17 -9.26 4.95
CA MET A 97 -10.50 -9.68 6.18
C MET A 97 -9.22 -8.87 6.43
N LYS A 98 -8.39 -8.63 5.42
CA LYS A 98 -7.19 -7.79 5.52
C LYS A 98 -7.56 -6.37 5.96
N PHE A 99 -8.57 -5.77 5.33
CA PHE A 99 -9.05 -4.43 5.68
C PHE A 99 -9.59 -4.37 7.11
N GLN A 100 -10.35 -5.37 7.55
CA GLN A 100 -10.84 -5.46 8.93
C GLN A 100 -9.69 -5.55 9.94
N MET A 101 -8.71 -6.43 9.69
CA MET A 101 -7.54 -6.58 10.55
C MET A 101 -6.69 -5.31 10.62
N GLU A 102 -6.47 -4.62 9.49
CA GLU A 102 -5.74 -3.34 9.46
C GLU A 102 -6.50 -2.23 10.21
N ASN A 103 -7.82 -2.16 10.06
CA ASN A 103 -8.64 -1.20 10.78
C ASN A 103 -8.64 -1.47 12.30
N GLU A 104 -8.78 -2.74 12.71
CA GLU A 104 -8.68 -3.14 14.12
C GLU A 104 -7.30 -2.86 14.71
N ARG A 105 -6.23 -3.10 13.95
CA ARG A 105 -4.87 -2.76 14.35
C ARG A 105 -4.69 -1.26 14.52
N ASN A 106 -5.24 -0.44 13.62
CA ASN A 106 -5.21 1.02 13.73
C ASN A 106 -5.98 1.53 14.96
N LEU A 107 -7.14 0.93 15.27
CA LEU A 107 -7.92 1.22 16.47
C LEU A 107 -7.15 0.84 17.76
N LEU A 108 -6.53 -0.34 17.80
CA LEU A 108 -5.69 -0.78 18.92
C LEU A 108 -4.45 0.12 19.11
N THR A 109 -3.89 0.64 18.02
CA THR A 109 -2.72 1.54 18.08
C THR A 109 -3.13 2.93 18.58
N GLN A 110 -4.35 3.41 18.26
CA GLN A 110 -4.90 4.63 18.84
C GLN A 110 -5.20 4.48 20.34
N MET A 111 -5.74 3.34 20.79
CA MET A 111 -6.05 3.12 22.21
C MET A 111 -4.80 2.90 23.08
N ASN A 112 -3.72 2.33 22.53
CA ASN A 112 -2.48 2.09 23.27
C ASN A 112 -1.60 3.34 23.48
N ASN A 113 -1.87 4.45 22.77
CA ASN A 113 -1.17 5.72 23.03
C ASN A 113 -1.69 6.44 24.28
N ASP A 114 -2.87 6.08 24.79
CA ASP A 114 -3.48 6.70 25.97
C ASP A 114 -3.39 5.86 27.25
N SER A 115 -2.88 4.63 27.21
CA SER A 115 -2.79 3.77 28.41
C SER A 115 -1.47 3.04 28.53
N LEU A 116 -0.64 3.49 29.47
CA LEU A 116 0.51 2.76 29.99
C LEU A 116 0.08 1.40 30.56
N ARG A 117 0.77 0.35 30.12
CA ARG A 117 0.81 -1.02 30.67
C ARG A 117 -0.50 -1.80 30.62
N SER A 118 -0.58 -2.73 29.67
CA SER A 118 -0.98 -4.12 29.95
C SER A 118 -0.46 -5.04 28.85
N THR A 119 0.38 -6.01 29.24
CA THR A 119 0.74 -7.17 28.42
C THR A 119 -0.51 -8.04 28.25
N SER A 120 -1.31 -7.75 27.23
CA SER A 120 -2.44 -8.58 26.83
C SER A 120 -1.95 -9.63 25.84
N VAL A 121 -2.01 -10.89 26.24
CA VAL A 121 -1.93 -12.02 25.30
C VAL A 121 -3.11 -11.88 24.35
N VAL A 122 -2.82 -11.56 23.08
CA VAL A 122 -3.85 -11.38 22.06
C VAL A 122 -4.51 -12.75 21.82
N PRO A 123 -5.82 -12.91 22.06
CA PRO A 123 -6.51 -14.12 21.66
C PRO A 123 -6.44 -14.23 20.13
N VAL A 124 -6.00 -15.37 19.61
CA VAL A 124 -6.01 -15.64 18.17
C VAL A 124 -7.47 -15.64 17.74
N ASP A 125 -7.87 -14.61 17.01
CA ASP A 125 -9.24 -14.47 16.51
C ASP A 125 -9.51 -15.57 15.47
N ILE A 126 -10.72 -16.11 15.46
CA ILE A 126 -11.16 -17.17 14.54
C ILE A 126 -10.99 -16.69 13.08
N ASN A 127 -11.12 -15.38 12.86
CA ASN A 127 -10.85 -14.74 11.57
C ASN A 127 -9.38 -14.84 11.13
N THR A 128 -8.43 -14.87 12.07
CA THR A 128 -7.00 -14.99 11.75
C THR A 128 -6.64 -16.40 11.30
N VAL A 129 -7.28 -17.42 11.88
CA VAL A 129 -7.09 -18.83 11.49
C VAL A 129 -7.66 -19.08 10.09
N LEU A 130 -8.91 -18.65 9.85
CA LEU A 130 -9.53 -18.71 8.52
C LEU A 130 -8.73 -17.93 7.47
N PHE A 131 -8.20 -16.76 7.81
CA PHE A 131 -7.35 -15.99 6.90
C PHE A 131 -6.08 -16.76 6.51
N HIS A 132 -5.43 -17.44 7.47
CA HIS A 132 -4.24 -18.24 7.21
C HIS A 132 -4.55 -19.45 6.32
N GLU A 133 -5.63 -20.18 6.61
CA GLU A 133 -6.07 -21.34 5.80
C GLU A 133 -6.42 -20.92 4.35
N LEU A 134 -7.09 -19.78 4.17
CA LEU A 134 -7.41 -19.25 2.84
C LEU A 134 -6.15 -18.77 2.09
N CYS A 135 -5.16 -18.21 2.80
CA CYS A 135 -3.87 -17.85 2.22
C CYS A 135 -3.12 -19.11 1.74
N GLU A 136 -3.06 -20.16 2.56
CA GLU A 136 -2.41 -21.43 2.18
C GLU A 136 -3.04 -22.04 0.93
N ILE A 137 -4.38 -22.03 0.82
CA ILE A 137 -5.09 -22.55 -0.37
C ILE A 137 -4.73 -21.76 -1.63
N LEU A 138 -4.57 -20.43 -1.52
CA LEU A 138 -4.13 -19.61 -2.65
C LEU A 138 -2.66 -19.84 -3.02
N GLU A 139 -1.78 -20.04 -2.04
CA GLU A 139 -0.36 -20.33 -2.27
C GLU A 139 -0.14 -21.70 -2.94
N MET A 140 -1.01 -22.67 -2.66
CA MET A 140 -0.97 -24.01 -3.26
C MET A 140 -1.69 -24.10 -4.62
N SER A 141 -2.38 -23.05 -5.08
CA SER A 141 -3.07 -23.05 -6.37
C SER A 141 -2.08 -23.01 -7.55
N PRO A 142 -2.22 -23.88 -8.56
CA PRO A 142 -1.34 -23.90 -9.74
C PRO A 142 -1.41 -22.60 -10.56
N ASN A 143 -2.56 -21.94 -10.54
CA ASN A 143 -2.70 -20.56 -10.97
C ASN A 143 -2.32 -19.66 -9.79
N LYS A 144 -1.03 -19.35 -9.66
CA LYS A 144 -0.53 -18.35 -8.71
C LYS A 144 -1.17 -16.99 -9.03
N LEU A 145 -2.37 -16.74 -8.52
CA LEU A 145 -2.85 -15.40 -8.25
C LEU A 145 -1.99 -14.88 -7.11
N ASN A 146 -0.85 -14.36 -7.52
CA ASN A 146 0.23 -13.90 -6.66
C ASN A 146 -0.37 -12.95 -5.62
N ILE A 147 -0.41 -13.30 -4.35
CA ILE A 147 -0.76 -12.36 -3.28
C ILE A 147 0.18 -11.13 -3.34
N SER A 148 1.37 -11.30 -3.91
CA SER A 148 2.28 -10.20 -4.26
C SER A 148 1.77 -9.24 -5.36
N SER A 149 0.88 -9.67 -6.26
CA SER A 149 0.26 -8.80 -7.28
C SER A 149 -0.82 -7.90 -6.68
N ILE A 150 -1.50 -8.35 -5.63
CA ILE A 150 -2.44 -7.55 -4.83
C ILE A 150 -1.70 -6.38 -4.17
N ASN A 151 -0.63 -6.68 -3.41
CA ASN A 151 0.18 -5.65 -2.78
C ASN A 151 0.80 -4.71 -3.82
N ARG A 152 1.17 -5.22 -5.01
CA ARG A 152 1.70 -4.41 -6.09
C ARG A 152 0.65 -3.48 -6.73
N GLN A 153 -0.58 -3.96 -6.90
CA GLN A 153 -1.69 -3.15 -7.44
C GLN A 153 -2.08 -2.05 -6.45
N GLU A 154 -2.09 -2.35 -5.15
CA GLU A 154 -2.34 -1.38 -4.09
C GLU A 154 -1.21 -0.34 -3.98
N GLN A 155 0.06 -0.77 -4.11
CA GLN A 155 1.21 0.14 -4.22
C GLN A 155 1.13 1.03 -5.46
N LEU A 156 0.73 0.49 -6.61
CA LEU A 156 0.54 1.25 -7.85
C LEU A 156 -0.60 2.26 -7.72
N ASN A 157 -1.73 1.89 -7.10
CA ASN A 157 -2.85 2.79 -6.86
C ASN A 157 -2.47 3.92 -5.89
N ASN A 158 -1.75 3.60 -4.81
CA ASN A 158 -1.24 4.62 -3.88
C ASN A 158 -0.21 5.54 -4.55
N ALA A 159 0.69 5.00 -5.39
CA ALA A 159 1.62 5.80 -6.17
C ALA A 159 0.89 6.70 -7.19
N LEU A 160 -0.16 6.19 -7.84
CA LEU A 160 -1.02 6.95 -8.75
C LEU A 160 -1.71 8.09 -8.01
N LEU A 161 -2.29 7.83 -6.83
CA LEU A 161 -2.95 8.84 -6.00
C LEU A 161 -1.97 9.92 -5.56
N GLN A 162 -0.76 9.54 -5.11
CA GLN A 162 0.29 10.50 -4.79
C GLN A 162 0.71 11.33 -6.01
N CYS A 163 0.80 10.72 -7.19
CA CYS A 163 1.14 11.42 -8.42
C CYS A 163 0.02 12.42 -8.81
N GLN A 164 -1.25 12.02 -8.67
CA GLN A 164 -2.40 12.89 -8.91
C GLN A 164 -2.47 14.08 -7.96
N ILE A 165 -1.97 13.94 -6.73
CA ILE A 165 -1.91 15.06 -5.77
C ILE A 165 -0.66 15.93 -6.01
N LYS A 166 0.50 15.32 -6.25
CA LYS A 166 1.77 16.05 -6.44
C LYS A 166 1.82 16.82 -7.76
N CYS A 167 1.23 16.30 -8.83
CA CYS A 167 1.32 16.92 -10.16
C CYS A 167 0.60 18.29 -10.24
N PRO A 168 -0.64 18.46 -9.70
CA PRO A 168 -1.27 19.77 -9.58
C PRO A 168 -0.49 20.73 -8.70
N THR A 169 0.03 20.28 -7.55
CA THR A 169 0.85 21.12 -6.66
C THR A 169 2.12 21.60 -7.34
N LEU A 170 2.82 20.73 -8.06
CA LEU A 170 4.00 21.12 -8.85
C LEU A 170 3.64 22.10 -9.97
N THR A 171 2.47 21.92 -10.59
CA THR A 171 1.97 22.83 -11.62
C THR A 171 1.70 24.22 -11.05
N LEU A 172 1.07 24.30 -9.88
CA LEU A 172 0.82 25.56 -9.18
C LEU A 172 2.14 26.23 -8.78
N ASN A 173 3.07 25.49 -8.16
CA ASN A 173 4.37 26.04 -7.77
C ASN A 173 5.16 26.55 -8.99
N PHE A 174 5.07 25.86 -10.13
CA PHE A 174 5.71 26.28 -11.37
C PHE A 174 5.08 27.58 -11.92
N LEU A 175 3.76 27.70 -11.89
CA LEU A 175 3.07 28.93 -12.29
C LEU A 175 3.43 30.10 -11.38
N GLU A 176 3.48 29.89 -10.08
CA GLU A 176 3.90 30.89 -9.09
C GLU A 176 5.34 31.35 -9.35
N SER A 177 6.26 30.40 -9.53
CA SER A 177 7.66 30.70 -9.86
C SER A 177 7.80 31.46 -11.17
N LYS A 178 6.98 31.14 -12.17
CA LYS A 178 6.95 31.83 -13.46
C LYS A 178 6.49 33.28 -13.31
N ILE A 179 5.47 33.53 -12.49
CA ILE A 179 4.99 34.89 -12.20
C ILE A 179 6.08 35.69 -11.49
N SER A 180 6.70 35.14 -10.45
CA SER A 180 7.78 35.83 -9.73
C SER A 180 8.97 36.15 -10.64
N LEU A 181 9.33 35.26 -11.57
CA LEU A 181 10.37 35.55 -12.56
C LEU A 181 9.98 36.67 -13.53
N GLN A 182 8.70 36.76 -13.87
CA GLN A 182 8.21 37.83 -14.73
C GLN A 182 8.27 39.19 -14.00
N GLU A 183 7.86 39.24 -12.73
CA GLU A 183 7.95 40.46 -11.90
C GLU A 183 9.40 40.92 -11.72
N ILE A 184 10.34 39.99 -11.51
CA ILE A 184 11.77 40.32 -11.40
C ILE A 184 12.30 40.89 -12.73
N ASN A 185 11.90 40.32 -13.86
CA ASN A 185 12.31 40.85 -15.16
C ASN A 185 11.76 42.26 -15.41
N GLU A 186 10.49 42.49 -15.09
CA GLU A 186 9.88 43.83 -15.21
C GLU A 186 10.60 44.86 -14.33
N SER A 187 10.96 44.48 -13.10
CA SER A 187 11.77 45.33 -12.21
C SER A 187 13.17 45.58 -12.74
N LEU A 188 13.81 44.58 -13.37
CA LEU A 188 15.14 44.73 -13.95
C LEU A 188 15.13 45.66 -15.17
N ASP A 189 14.10 45.57 -16.01
CA ASP A 189 13.92 46.46 -17.16
C ASP A 189 13.76 47.92 -16.69
N GLU A 190 13.01 48.16 -15.61
CA GLU A 190 12.87 49.49 -15.00
C GLU A 190 14.21 50.00 -14.43
N GLU A 191 14.95 49.16 -13.73
CA GLU A 191 16.28 49.52 -13.19
C GLU A 191 17.29 49.81 -14.32
N THR A 192 17.21 49.06 -15.42
CA THR A 192 18.04 49.28 -16.61
C THR A 192 17.71 50.62 -17.27
N ALA A 193 16.43 50.95 -17.40
CA ALA A 193 15.99 52.24 -17.92
C ALA A 193 16.47 53.41 -17.03
N ASN A 194 16.36 53.26 -15.71
CA ASN A 194 16.86 54.24 -14.75
C ASN A 194 18.39 54.39 -14.84
N SER A 195 19.13 53.27 -14.94
CA SER A 195 20.59 53.31 -15.14
C SER A 195 20.98 54.04 -16.42
N ILE A 196 20.24 53.84 -17.52
CA ILE A 196 20.48 54.56 -18.78
C ILE A 196 20.21 56.06 -18.61
N SER A 197 19.13 56.44 -17.93
CA SER A 197 18.82 57.85 -17.65
C SER A 197 19.94 58.52 -16.84
N ILE A 198 20.39 57.89 -15.76
CA ILE A 198 21.49 58.40 -14.93
C ILE A 198 22.78 58.51 -15.75
N GLN A 199 23.07 57.52 -16.61
CA GLN A 199 24.23 57.55 -17.49
C GLN A 199 24.17 58.76 -18.44
N ASN A 200 23.00 59.04 -19.02
CA ASN A 200 22.78 60.19 -19.88
C ASN A 200 22.98 61.51 -19.12
N ASP A 201 22.38 61.65 -17.93
CA ASP A 201 22.53 62.83 -17.08
C ASP A 201 24.00 63.09 -16.70
N LEU A 202 24.75 62.03 -16.38
CA LEU A 202 26.19 62.11 -16.10
C LEU A 202 26.99 62.56 -17.32
N THR A 203 26.66 62.06 -18.52
CA THR A 203 27.31 62.51 -19.75
C THR A 203 27.00 63.97 -20.05
N GLU A 204 25.76 64.43 -19.86
CA GLU A 204 25.38 65.84 -20.04
C GLU A 204 26.09 66.74 -19.04
N LEU A 205 26.15 66.34 -17.77
CA LEU A 205 26.85 67.07 -16.72
C LEU A 205 28.36 67.16 -17.03
N LYS A 206 28.97 66.05 -17.46
CA LYS A 206 30.38 66.02 -17.86
C LYS A 206 30.65 66.98 -19.02
N THR A 207 29.80 66.96 -20.05
CA THR A 207 29.92 67.86 -21.21
C THR A 207 29.77 69.32 -20.80
N THR A 208 28.80 69.61 -19.92
CA THR A 208 28.59 70.95 -19.35
C THR A 208 29.78 71.42 -18.53
N ALA A 209 30.36 70.55 -17.71
CA ALA A 209 31.56 70.83 -16.93
C ALA A 209 32.76 71.14 -17.84
N GLU A 210 33.01 70.32 -18.87
CA GLU A 210 34.08 70.53 -19.86
C GLU A 210 33.89 71.85 -20.61
N ASN A 211 32.67 72.16 -21.07
CA ASN A 211 32.34 73.44 -21.71
C ASN A 211 32.55 74.63 -20.76
N SER A 212 32.16 74.51 -19.49
CA SER A 212 32.34 75.57 -18.50
C SER A 212 33.82 75.84 -18.18
N GLN A 213 34.67 74.81 -18.18
CA GLN A 213 36.13 74.96 -18.05
C GLN A 213 36.70 75.71 -19.26
N TYR A 214 36.19 75.43 -20.46
CA TYR A 214 36.60 76.14 -21.68
C TYR A 214 36.20 77.62 -21.64
N VAL A 215 34.97 77.94 -21.21
CA VAL A 215 34.46 79.33 -21.08
C VAL A 215 35.19 80.11 -19.98
N SER A 216 35.64 79.44 -18.92
CA SER A 216 36.48 80.06 -17.88
C SER A 216 37.89 80.41 -18.37
N TYR A 217 38.41 79.69 -19.38
CA TYR A 217 39.73 79.92 -19.95
C TYR A 217 39.71 80.88 -21.15
N ASP A 218 38.53 81.14 -21.71
CA ASP A 218 38.34 81.95 -22.91
C ASP A 218 38.42 83.45 -22.58
N GLY A 219 39.62 83.87 -22.14
CA GLY A 219 40.22 85.20 -22.27
C GLY A 219 39.49 86.41 -21.67
N THR A 220 38.22 86.32 -21.32
CA THR A 220 37.36 87.47 -21.01
C THR A 220 37.61 87.97 -19.59
N PHE A 221 37.90 87.05 -18.67
CA PHE A 221 38.39 87.42 -17.33
C PHE A 221 39.81 87.97 -17.38
N ILE A 222 40.69 87.37 -18.19
CA ILE A 222 42.08 87.85 -18.37
C ILE A 222 42.06 89.26 -18.97
N TRP A 223 41.26 89.50 -20.02
CA TRP A 223 41.16 90.80 -20.71
C TRP A 223 40.56 91.90 -19.84
N LYS A 224 39.62 91.58 -18.95
CA LYS A 224 39.11 92.54 -17.95
C LYS A 224 40.17 92.89 -16.90
N ILE A 225 41.00 91.94 -16.46
CA ILE A 225 42.06 92.20 -15.48
C ILE A 225 43.19 93.06 -16.09
N THR A 226 43.62 92.77 -17.32
CA THR A 226 44.64 93.60 -18.00
C THR A 226 44.15 95.02 -18.28
N ASN A 227 42.89 95.21 -18.71
CA ASN A 227 42.33 96.56 -18.91
C ASN A 227 42.19 97.36 -17.61
N VAL A 228 41.91 96.71 -16.49
CA VAL A 228 41.86 97.38 -15.18
C VAL A 228 43.26 97.76 -14.71
N GLN A 229 44.27 96.90 -14.90
CA GLN A 229 45.66 97.24 -14.59
C GLN A 229 46.22 98.38 -15.44
N GLU A 230 45.93 98.42 -16.74
CA GLU A 230 46.35 99.52 -17.63
C GLU A 230 45.67 100.85 -17.27
N LYS A 231 44.39 100.85 -16.88
CA LYS A 231 43.68 102.07 -16.44
C LYS A 231 44.11 102.59 -15.07
N MET A 232 44.66 101.73 -14.21
CA MET A 232 45.16 102.11 -12.87
C MET A 232 46.65 102.49 -12.87
N SER A 233 47.33 102.31 -14.01
CA SER A 233 48.78 102.60 -14.18
C SER A 233 49.04 103.84 -15.04
N LYS A 234 48.02 104.68 -15.28
CA LYS A 234 48.11 106.04 -15.82
C LYS A 234 47.57 107.02 -14.80
#